data_AF-A0A5W8FZX5-F1
#
_entry.id   AF-A0A5W8FZX5-F1
#
_cell.length_a   1.000
_cell.length_b   1.000
_cell.length_c   1.000
_cell.angle_alpha   90.00
_cell.angle_beta   90.00
_cell.angle_gamma   90.00
#
_symmetry.space_group_name_H-M   'P 1'
#
loop_
_entity.id
_entity.type
_entity.pdbx_description
1 polymer ?
#
loop_
_entity_poly.entity_id
_entity_poly.type
_entity_poly.pdbx_seq_one_letter_code
_entity_poly.pdbx_strand_id
1 'polypeptide(L)'
;EGITSFSTFPLRIWTYIGLAVAGVAFLYGAWMIFDTLAFGNAVRGYPSLLVSILFLGGIQLIGIGVLGEYIGRIYIETKARPKYIIKKVGQIK
;
A
#
# COMPACT_ATOMS: atom_id res chain seq x y z
N GLU A 1 -1.41 -7.51 23.78
CA GLU A 1 -1.41 -6.04 23.68
C GLU A 1 -0.31 -5.41 22.81
N GLY A 2 0.86 -6.05 22.60
CA GLY A 2 2.01 -5.47 21.89
C GLY A 2 2.43 -6.28 20.66
N ILE A 3 2.18 -5.72 19.48
CA ILE A 3 3.02 -5.76 18.24
C ILE A 3 2.39 -4.83 17.19
N THR A 4 1.05 -4.71 17.20
CA THR A 4 0.26 -3.76 16.41
C THR A 4 0.09 -2.40 17.10
N SER A 5 0.25 -2.33 18.43
CA SER A 5 -0.02 -1.10 19.18
C SER A 5 1.11 -0.07 19.05
N PHE A 6 2.37 -0.42 18.80
CA PHE A 6 3.48 0.53 18.99
C PHE A 6 4.11 1.12 17.73
N SER A 7 3.64 0.80 16.52
CA SER A 7 4.31 1.31 15.32
C SER A 7 3.44 1.26 14.07
N THR A 8 3.66 2.20 13.14
CA THR A 8 3.16 2.20 11.75
C THR A 8 3.78 1.07 10.90
N PHE A 9 4.63 0.24 11.50
CA PHE A 9 5.33 -0.88 10.88
C PHE A 9 4.42 -1.90 10.15
N PRO A 10 3.30 -2.38 10.74
CA PRO A 10 2.42 -3.34 10.06
C PRO A 10 1.82 -2.75 8.79
N LEU A 11 1.54 -1.46 8.82
CA LEU A 11 0.89 -0.72 7.76
C LEU A 11 1.84 -0.51 6.57
N ARG A 12 3.11 -0.18 6.86
CA ARG A 12 4.16 -0.02 5.84
C ARG A 12 4.44 -1.32 5.10
N ILE A 13 4.43 -2.45 5.82
CA ILE A 13 4.58 -3.80 5.22
C ILE A 13 3.49 -4.06 4.18
N TRP A 14 2.23 -3.75 4.49
CA TRP A 14 1.12 -3.92 3.54
C TRP A 14 1.23 -3.00 2.32
N THR A 15 1.75 -1.78 2.48
CA THR A 15 2.04 -0.90 1.34
C THR A 15 3.09 -1.52 0.41
N TYR A 16 4.18 -2.07 0.96
CA TYR A 16 5.22 -2.73 0.15
C TYR A 16 4.71 -4.00 -0.53
N ILE A 17 3.92 -4.82 0.16
CA ILE A 17 3.29 -6.02 -0.41
C ILE A 17 2.34 -5.61 -1.56
N GLY A 18 1.49 -4.62 -1.36
CA GLY A 18 0.58 -4.11 -2.39
C GLY A 18 1.35 -3.60 -3.62
N LEU A 19 2.46 -2.90 -3.40
CA LEU A 19 3.30 -2.36 -4.47
C LEU A 19 4.02 -3.47 -5.24
N ALA A 20 4.51 -4.52 -4.55
CA ALA A 20 5.11 -5.68 -5.17
C ALA A 20 4.11 -6.46 -6.03
N VAL A 21 2.90 -6.71 -5.51
CA VAL A 21 1.82 -7.39 -6.25
C VAL A 21 1.40 -6.56 -7.47
N ALA A 22 1.24 -5.24 -7.31
CA ALA A 22 0.94 -4.35 -8.43
C ALA A 22 2.04 -4.37 -9.51
N GLY A 23 3.32 -4.42 -9.11
CA GLY A 23 4.44 -4.53 -10.04
C GLY A 23 4.44 -5.84 -10.85
N VAL A 24 4.20 -6.98 -10.20
CA VAL A 24 4.09 -8.29 -10.86
C VAL A 24 2.89 -8.32 -11.81
N ALA A 25 1.74 -7.81 -11.36
CA ALA A 25 0.54 -7.67 -12.17
C ALA A 25 0.81 -6.83 -13.44
N PHE A 26 1.48 -5.68 -13.29
CA PHE A 26 1.82 -4.81 -14.40
C PHE A 26 2.77 -5.49 -15.41
N LEU A 27 3.82 -6.16 -14.94
CA LEU A 27 4.75 -6.88 -15.79
C LEU A 27 4.07 -8.00 -16.59
N TYR A 28 3.19 -8.76 -15.94
CA TYR A 28 2.41 -9.82 -16.60
C TYR A 28 1.46 -9.25 -17.67
N GLY A 29 0.78 -8.14 -17.36
CA GLY A 29 -0.07 -7.43 -18.32
C GLY A 29 0.72 -6.91 -19.52
N ALA A 30 1.89 -6.30 -19.30
CA ALA A 30 2.76 -5.81 -20.36
C ALA A 30 3.28 -6.94 -21.26
N TRP A 31 3.71 -8.05 -20.67
CA TRP A 31 4.15 -9.24 -21.41
C TRP A 31 3.02 -9.80 -22.29
N MET A 32 1.80 -9.87 -21.77
CA MET A 32 0.66 -10.38 -22.53
C MET A 32 0.21 -9.45 -23.67
N ILE A 33 0.28 -8.14 -23.48
CA ILE A 33 0.05 -7.17 -24.57
C ILE A 33 1.08 -7.40 -25.68
N PHE A 34 2.35 -7.57 -25.31
CA PHE A 34 3.41 -7.82 -26.27
C PHE A 34 3.21 -9.14 -27.03
N ASP A 35 2.90 -10.22 -26.31
CA ASP A 35 2.61 -11.54 -26.87
C ASP A 35 1.42 -11.50 -27.84
N THR A 36 0.34 -10.81 -27.45
CA THR A 36 -0.84 -10.57 -28.29
C THR A 36 -0.51 -9.85 -29.59
N LEU A 37 0.35 -8.83 -29.51
CA LEU A 37 0.71 -8.00 -30.67
C LEU A 37 1.66 -8.74 -31.62
N ALA A 38 2.57 -9.57 -31.08
CA ALA A 38 3.61 -10.27 -31.83
C ALA A 38 3.12 -11.59 -32.46
N PHE A 39 2.37 -12.40 -31.72
CA PHE A 39 1.99 -13.76 -32.15
C PHE A 39 0.51 -13.92 -32.48
N GLY A 40 -0.31 -12.90 -32.18
CA GLY A 40 -1.76 -12.97 -32.29
C GLY A 40 -2.37 -13.85 -31.20
N ASN A 41 -3.57 -13.50 -30.75
CA ASN A 41 -4.16 -14.15 -29.58
C ASN A 41 -5.15 -15.26 -29.97
N ALA A 42 -5.05 -16.43 -29.32
CA ALA A 42 -5.94 -17.57 -29.56
C ALA A 42 -7.39 -17.30 -29.12
N VAL A 43 -7.60 -16.38 -28.16
CA VAL A 43 -8.92 -16.05 -27.61
C VAL A 43 -9.16 -14.54 -27.73
N ARG A 44 -10.11 -14.16 -28.59
CA ARG A 44 -10.50 -12.76 -28.78
C ARG A 44 -11.05 -12.17 -27.47
N GLY A 45 -10.62 -10.95 -27.13
CA GLY A 45 -11.12 -10.21 -25.97
C GLY A 45 -10.46 -10.55 -24.63
N TYR A 46 -9.78 -11.69 -24.52
CA TYR A 46 -9.02 -12.08 -23.33
C TYR A 46 -7.95 -11.04 -22.92
N PRO A 47 -7.07 -10.57 -23.82
CA PRO A 47 -6.04 -9.60 -23.44
C PRO A 47 -6.62 -8.27 -22.96
N SER A 48 -7.66 -7.74 -23.62
CA SER A 48 -8.32 -6.52 -23.17
C SER A 48 -8.97 -6.66 -21.80
N LEU A 49 -9.65 -7.80 -21.55
CA LEU A 49 -10.33 -8.06 -20.29
C LEU A 49 -9.33 -8.20 -19.14
N LEU A 50 -8.23 -8.91 -19.37
CA LEU A 50 -7.18 -9.10 -18.39
C LEU A 50 -6.45 -7.78 -18.08
N VAL A 51 -6.13 -6.97 -19.10
CA VAL A 51 -5.54 -5.63 -18.92
C VAL A 51 -6.46 -4.72 -18.12
N SER A 52 -7.78 -4.72 -18.40
CA SER A 52 -8.74 -3.93 -17.63
C SER A 52 -8.79 -4.35 -16.16
N ILE A 53 -8.78 -5.65 -15.86
CA ILE A 53 -8.78 -6.17 -14.49
C ILE A 53 -7.48 -5.79 -13.76
N LEU A 54 -6.32 -5.97 -14.41
CA LEU A 54 -5.03 -5.59 -13.80
C LEU A 54 -4.93 -4.10 -13.55
N PHE A 55 -5.42 -3.27 -14.49
CA PHE A 55 -5.44 -1.82 -14.34
C PHE A 55 -6.30 -1.38 -13.16
N LEU A 56 -7.55 -1.87 -13.10
CA LEU A 56 -8.47 -1.57 -11.99
C LEU A 56 -7.92 -2.10 -10.65
N GLY A 57 -7.35 -3.31 -10.64
CA GLY A 57 -6.71 -3.88 -9.45
C GLY A 57 -5.51 -3.07 -8.98
N GLY A 58 -4.68 -2.56 -9.90
CA GLY A 58 -3.57 -1.68 -9.60
C GLY A 58 -4.02 -0.38 -8.92
N ILE A 59 -5.06 0.27 -9.47
CA ILE A 59 -5.66 1.48 -8.87
C ILE A 59 -6.19 1.18 -7.46
N GLN A 60 -6.87 0.06 -7.26
CA GLN A 60 -7.39 -0.35 -5.96
C GLN A 60 -6.28 -0.56 -4.93
N LEU A 61 -5.17 -1.22 -5.30
CA LEU A 61 -4.02 -1.43 -4.42
C LEU A 61 -3.37 -0.11 -4.00
N ILE A 62 -3.23 0.84 -4.92
CA ILE A 62 -2.75 2.20 -4.61
C ILE A 62 -3.70 2.88 -3.61
N GLY A 63 -5.00 2.80 -3.84
CA GLY A 63 -6.02 3.37 -2.94
C GLY A 63 -5.93 2.79 -1.52
N ILE A 64 -5.79 1.47 -1.39
CA ILE A 64 -5.62 0.80 -0.09
C ILE A 64 -4.31 1.24 0.58
N GLY A 65 -3.22 1.40 -0.17
CA GLY A 65 -1.95 1.89 0.34
C GLY A 65 -2.05 3.28 0.96
N VAL A 66 -2.73 4.21 0.28
CA VAL A 66 -2.98 5.57 0.77
C VAL A 66 -3.87 5.54 2.02
N LEU A 67 -4.98 4.80 1.97
CA LEU A 67 -5.89 4.65 3.13
C LEU A 67 -5.16 4.09 4.34
N GLY A 68 -4.27 3.12 4.14
CA GLY A 68 -3.38 2.61 5.16
C GLY A 68 -2.61 3.76 5.82
N GLU A 69 -1.83 4.53 5.05
CA GLU A 69 -1.04 5.64 5.60
C GLU A 69 -1.87 6.67 6.39
N TYR A 70 -3.07 6.99 5.92
CA TYR A 70 -4.01 7.86 6.65
C TYR A 70 -4.45 7.26 7.99
N ILE A 71 -4.86 5.99 8.02
CA ILE A 71 -5.24 5.28 9.25
C ILE A 71 -4.05 5.25 10.23
N GLY A 72 -2.83 5.07 9.71
CA GLY A 72 -1.61 5.10 10.52
C GLY A 72 -1.37 6.44 11.21
N ARG A 73 -1.61 7.55 10.50
CA ARG A 73 -1.54 8.90 11.10
C ARG A 73 -2.63 9.10 12.15
N ILE A 74 -3.86 8.70 11.87
CA ILE A 74 -4.98 8.78 12.83
C ILE A 74 -4.65 7.98 14.09
N TYR A 75 -4.07 6.78 13.94
CA TYR A 75 -3.66 5.95 15.06
C TYR A 75 -2.60 6.62 15.94
N ILE A 76 -1.64 7.34 15.33
CA ILE A 76 -0.63 8.10 16.07
C ILE A 76 -1.27 9.29 16.79
N GLU A 77 -2.14 10.03 16.11
CA GLU A 77 -2.78 11.24 16.62
C GLU A 77 -3.72 10.93 17.80
N THR A 78 -4.54 9.88 17.67
CA THR A 78 -5.45 9.40 18.73
C THR A 78 -4.72 8.90 19.96
N LYS A 79 -3.43 8.54 19.85
CA LYS A 79 -2.63 8.11 21.00
C LYS A 79 -2.20 9.22 21.94
N ALA A 80 -2.40 10.50 21.58
CA ALA A 80 -2.21 11.68 22.44
C ALA A 80 -0.97 11.61 23.36
N ARG A 81 0.15 11.07 22.88
CA ARG A 81 1.35 10.92 23.72
C ARG A 81 1.97 12.31 23.91
N PRO A 82 2.10 12.80 25.15
CA PRO A 82 2.73 14.10 25.39
C PRO A 82 4.15 14.07 24.81
N LYS A 83 4.46 15.01 23.92
CA LYS A 83 5.78 15.10 23.24
C LYS A 83 6.95 15.27 24.22
N TYR A 84 6.67 15.64 25.47
CA TYR A 84 7.67 15.89 26.50
C TYR A 84 7.06 15.59 27.87
N ILE A 85 7.76 14.81 28.68
CA ILE A 85 7.51 14.70 30.12
C ILE A 85 8.41 15.74 30.76
N ILE A 86 7.83 16.84 31.24
CA ILE A 86 8.58 17.88 31.94
C ILE A 86 9.02 17.29 33.28
N LYS A 87 10.31 16.98 33.43
CA LYS A 87 10.89 16.61 34.72
C LYS A 87 10.94 17.91 35.54
N LYS A 88 10.24 17.94 36.70
CA LYS A 88 10.17 19.10 37.61
C LYS A 88 11.50 19.87 37.62
N VAL A 89 11.49 21.10 37.11
CA VAL A 89 12.60 22.04 37.31
C VAL A 89 12.60 22.38 38.79
N GLY A 90 13.72 22.06 39.46
CA GLY A 90 13.89 22.35 40.88
C GLY A 90 13.71 23.84 41.13
N GLN A 91 12.76 24.18 41.99
CA GLN A 91 12.64 25.55 42.51
C GLN A 91 13.85 25.82 43.39
N ILE A 92 14.77 26.64 42.89
CA ILE A 92 15.82 27.23 43.71
C ILE A 92 15.14 28.40 44.43
N LYS A 93 15.01 28.25 45.75
CA LYS A 93 14.64 29.33 46.68
C LYS A 93 15.76 30.36 46.76
#